data_AF-A0A8J6G8D3-F1
#
_entry.id   AF-A0A8J6G8D3-F1
#
_cell.length_a   1.000
_cell.length_b   1.000
_cell.length_c   1.000
_cell.angle_alpha   90.00
_cell.angle_beta   90.00
_cell.angle_gamma   90.00
#
_symmetry.space_group_name_H-M   'P 1'
#
loop_
_entity.id
_entity.type
_entity.pdbx_description
1 polymer ?
#
loop_
_entity_poly.entity_id
_entity_poly.type
_entity_poly.pdbx_seq_one_letter_code
_entity_poly.pdbx_strand_id
1 'polypeptide(L)'
;MKDTCTEISRCVLYSCPGPHAIILVLQLGRFTEEEQKTVSLIKSLFGEAAMRYMIVLFTRKDDLEDQSLDDFLGEPNDKLNNVIAQCGKRYLAFNNKAVEAEREDQVKQLVELIEEMVDRNGGSYFSEKIYEDIDRRLRQCLMELEETYAQELTAEIKRIERECAHKSEEEKKKRIDSAKKNYDEKMENLKEKAEENILEYIFKKIC
;
A
#
# COMPACT_ATOMS: atom_id res chain seq x y z
N MET A 1 20.97 0.69 -4.63
CA MET A 1 20.16 1.89 -4.91
C MET A 1 19.01 1.60 -5.86
N LYS A 2 19.24 1.03 -7.07
CA LYS A 2 18.16 0.77 -8.05
C LYS A 2 17.02 -0.13 -7.52
N ASP A 3 17.37 -1.16 -6.75
CA ASP A 3 16.36 -2.10 -6.22
C ASP A 3 15.53 -1.47 -5.09
N THR A 4 16.17 -0.79 -4.14
CA THR A 4 15.49 -0.04 -3.07
C THR A 4 14.47 0.95 -3.62
N CYS A 5 14.86 1.66 -4.68
CA CYS A 5 14.04 2.66 -5.35
C CYS A 5 12.81 2.04 -6.05
N THR A 6 13.00 0.88 -6.67
CA THR A 6 11.91 0.08 -7.27
C THR A 6 10.90 -0.34 -6.22
N GLU A 7 11.36 -0.84 -5.08
CA GLU A 7 10.47 -1.31 -4.00
C GLU A 7 9.73 -0.16 -3.31
N ILE A 8 10.37 1.00 -3.13
CA ILE A 8 9.68 2.21 -2.64
C ILE A 8 8.59 2.64 -3.63
N SER A 9 8.87 2.60 -4.93
CA SER A 9 7.91 2.98 -5.97
C SER A 9 6.68 2.07 -5.97
N ARG A 10 6.89 0.75 -5.83
CA ARG A 10 5.81 -0.22 -5.67
C ARG A 10 5.03 0.00 -4.38
N CYS A 11 5.72 0.26 -3.28
CA CYS A 11 5.09 0.55 -1.99
C CYS A 11 4.15 1.76 -2.07
N VAL A 12 4.60 2.86 -2.67
CA VAL A 12 3.77 4.06 -2.87
C VAL A 12 2.59 3.78 -3.79
N LEU A 13 2.79 3.03 -4.87
CA LEU A 13 1.72 2.64 -5.78
C LEU A 13 0.62 1.82 -5.08
N TYR A 14 1.02 0.77 -4.36
CA TYR A 14 0.07 -0.15 -3.73
C TYR A 14 -0.60 0.42 -2.49
N SER A 15 -0.03 1.46 -1.89
CA SER A 15 -0.64 2.19 -0.79
C SER A 15 -1.49 3.38 -1.23
N CYS A 16 -1.64 3.65 -2.54
CA CYS A 16 -2.54 4.70 -3.02
C CYS A 16 -4.01 4.41 -2.62
N PRO A 17 -4.80 5.44 -2.24
CA PRO A 17 -4.51 6.88 -2.30
C PRO A 17 -3.65 7.40 -1.13
N GLY A 18 -3.25 6.53 -0.21
CA GLY A 18 -2.36 6.79 0.90
C GLY A 18 -2.57 5.78 2.04
N PRO A 19 -1.54 5.48 2.85
CA PRO A 19 -1.67 4.55 3.97
C PRO A 19 -2.45 5.17 5.15
N HIS A 20 -3.28 4.37 5.82
CA HIS A 20 -3.90 4.76 7.10
C HIS A 20 -2.89 4.72 8.26
N ALA A 21 -1.91 3.83 8.18
CA ALA A 21 -0.85 3.69 9.17
C ALA A 21 0.46 3.29 8.50
N ILE A 22 1.55 3.83 9.02
CA ILE A 22 2.92 3.43 8.67
C ILE A 22 3.49 2.71 9.89
N ILE A 23 3.77 1.42 9.76
CA ILE A 23 4.28 0.62 10.88
C ILE A 23 5.80 0.50 10.78
N LEU A 24 6.53 1.11 11.71
CA LEU A 24 7.96 0.95 11.85
C LEU A 24 8.24 -0.27 12.74
N VAL A 25 8.63 -1.39 12.13
CA VAL A 25 8.90 -2.64 12.84
C VAL A 25 10.35 -2.66 13.32
N LEU A 26 10.55 -2.78 14.63
CA LEU A 26 11.86 -2.85 15.29
C LEU A 26 11.96 -4.15 16.11
N GLN A 27 13.16 -4.66 16.33
CA GLN A 27 13.36 -5.72 17.32
C GLN A 27 13.60 -5.09 18.69
N LEU A 28 13.04 -5.67 19.76
CA LEU A 28 13.38 -5.27 21.13
C LEU A 28 14.90 -5.25 21.35
N GLY A 29 15.38 -4.23 22.05
CA GLY A 29 16.81 -4.01 22.32
C GLY A 29 17.61 -3.44 21.14
N ARG A 30 17.00 -3.22 19.96
CA ARG A 30 17.74 -2.85 18.74
C ARG A 30 17.19 -1.60 18.07
N PHE A 31 18.01 -0.55 18.07
CA PHE A 31 17.82 0.64 17.25
C PHE A 31 19.16 1.13 16.67
N THR A 32 19.51 0.58 15.53
CA THR A 32 20.74 0.75 14.76
C THR A 32 20.70 1.97 13.84
N GLU A 33 21.83 2.25 13.20
CA GLU A 33 21.91 3.29 12.16
C GLU A 33 21.04 3.00 10.95
N GLU A 34 20.76 1.72 10.65
CA GLU A 34 19.90 1.34 9.53
C GLU A 34 18.46 1.79 9.77
N GLU A 35 17.93 1.55 10.98
CA GLU A 35 16.58 2.00 11.34
C GLU A 35 16.48 3.54 11.39
N GLN A 36 17.54 4.23 11.81
CA GLN A 36 17.61 5.69 11.72
C GLN A 36 17.58 6.20 10.28
N LYS A 37 18.28 5.52 9.35
CA LYS A 37 18.25 5.84 7.92
C LYS A 37 16.88 5.60 7.33
N THR A 38 16.18 4.55 7.74
CA THR A 38 14.79 4.27 7.32
C THR A 38 13.84 5.38 7.76
N VAL A 39 13.90 5.82 9.02
CA VAL A 39 13.08 6.95 9.50
C VAL A 39 13.40 8.23 8.73
N SER A 40 14.68 8.51 8.48
CA SER A 40 15.12 9.67 7.70
C SER A 40 14.64 9.62 6.25
N LEU A 41 14.63 8.44 5.64
CA LEU A 41 14.11 8.21 4.30
C LEU A 41 12.60 8.46 4.24
N ILE A 42 11.82 7.93 5.18
CA ILE A 42 10.37 8.15 5.25
C ILE A 42 10.06 9.65 5.34
N LYS A 43 10.75 10.38 6.23
CA LYS A 43 10.62 11.84 6.35
C LYS A 43 11.02 12.58 5.07
N SER A 44 12.03 12.10 4.35
CA SER A 44 12.49 12.75 3.12
C SER A 44 11.48 12.55 1.97
N LEU A 45 10.83 11.38 1.91
CA LEU A 45 9.85 11.05 0.88
C LEU A 45 8.47 11.65 1.15
N PHE A 46 8.04 11.62 2.41
CA PHE A 46 6.66 11.90 2.82
C PHE A 46 6.54 13.10 3.76
N GLY A 47 7.64 13.77 4.06
CA GLY A 47 7.67 14.89 4.99
C GLY A 47 7.49 14.48 6.46
N GLU A 48 7.62 15.47 7.35
CA GLU A 48 7.44 15.30 8.80
C GLU A 48 6.00 14.91 9.16
N ALA A 49 5.02 15.23 8.29
CA ALA A 49 3.62 14.89 8.49
C ALA A 49 3.38 13.36 8.55
N ALA A 50 4.23 12.55 7.91
CA ALA A 50 4.15 11.09 7.94
C ALA A 50 4.32 10.53 9.37
N MET A 51 5.07 11.21 10.23
CA MET A 51 5.26 10.79 11.62
C MET A 51 3.94 10.78 12.40
N ARG A 52 2.93 11.59 11.99
CA ARG A 52 1.59 11.60 12.60
C ARG A 52 0.76 10.35 12.28
N TYR A 53 1.17 9.58 11.27
CA TYR A 53 0.54 8.32 10.87
C TYR A 53 1.43 7.11 11.18
N MET A 54 2.54 7.32 11.90
CA MET A 54 3.49 6.27 12.22
C MET A 54 3.27 5.67 13.61
N ILE A 55 3.39 4.36 13.69
CA ILE A 55 3.36 3.55 14.91
C ILE A 55 4.66 2.73 14.96
N VAL A 56 5.31 2.69 16.13
CA VAL A 56 6.50 1.86 16.35
C VAL A 56 6.09 0.50 16.90
N LEU A 57 6.35 -0.57 16.15
CA LEU A 57 6.01 -1.94 16.54
C LEU A 57 7.28 -2.69 16.90
N PHE A 58 7.43 -3.04 18.16
CA PHE A 58 8.52 -3.86 18.65
C PHE A 58 8.19 -5.34 18.47
N THR A 59 9.15 -6.13 18.02
CA THR A 59 9.06 -7.59 17.91
C THR A 59 9.86 -8.25 19.03
N ARG A 60 9.57 -9.53 19.26
CA ARG A 60 10.13 -10.35 20.34
C ARG A 60 9.67 -9.92 21.73
N LYS A 61 8.36 -9.64 21.87
CA LYS A 61 7.75 -9.30 23.16
C LYS A 61 8.06 -10.36 24.24
N ASP A 62 8.30 -11.62 23.85
CA ASP A 62 8.77 -12.69 24.73
C ASP A 62 10.09 -12.38 25.46
N ASP A 63 10.94 -11.52 24.89
CA ASP A 63 12.20 -11.07 25.50
C ASP A 63 11.99 -10.02 26.62
N LEU A 64 10.78 -9.51 26.83
CA LEU A 64 10.47 -8.58 27.93
C LEU A 64 10.26 -9.30 29.28
N GLU A 65 10.00 -10.60 29.28
CA GLU A 65 9.65 -11.38 30.49
C GLU A 65 8.54 -10.68 31.30
N ASP A 66 8.84 -10.27 32.55
CA ASP A 66 7.91 -9.57 33.44
C ASP A 66 7.99 -8.03 33.36
N GLN A 67 8.87 -7.49 32.51
CA GLN A 67 9.08 -6.05 32.34
C GLN A 67 8.01 -5.45 31.41
N SER A 68 7.46 -4.28 31.76
CA SER A 68 6.58 -3.57 30.84
C SER A 68 7.37 -2.94 29.70
N LEU A 69 6.71 -2.71 28.55
CA LEU A 69 7.35 -2.02 27.43
C LEU A 69 7.78 -0.58 27.80
N ASP A 70 7.02 0.08 28.67
CA ASP A 70 7.34 1.40 29.19
C ASP A 70 8.62 1.38 30.02
N ASP A 71 8.77 0.38 30.90
CA ASP A 71 9.98 0.20 31.69
C ASP A 71 11.19 -0.09 30.79
N PHE A 72 10.99 -0.83 29.69
CA PHE A 72 12.05 -1.15 28.73
C PHE A 72 12.56 0.09 27.98
N LEU A 73 11.66 1.00 27.58
CA LEU A 73 12.02 2.21 26.85
C LEU A 73 12.78 3.23 27.72
N GLY A 74 12.67 3.12 29.05
CA GLY A 74 13.51 3.84 30.00
C GLY A 74 13.39 5.37 29.94
N GLU A 75 14.48 6.07 30.26
CA GLU A 75 14.48 7.53 30.31
C GLU A 75 14.48 8.21 28.92
N PRO A 76 13.72 9.31 28.75
CA PRO A 76 13.59 10.01 27.49
C PRO A 76 14.85 10.80 27.15
N ASN A 77 15.87 10.18 26.54
CA ASN A 77 17.04 10.89 26.01
C ASN A 77 17.87 10.14 24.94
N ASP A 78 17.39 9.01 24.44
CA ASP A 78 18.05 8.30 23.33
C ASP A 78 17.33 8.53 21.98
N LYS A 79 17.99 8.12 20.90
CA LYS A 79 17.50 8.35 19.53
C LYS A 79 16.16 7.66 19.28
N LEU A 80 15.92 6.51 19.92
CA LEU A 80 14.68 5.75 19.80
C LEU A 80 13.51 6.50 20.45
N ASN A 81 13.70 6.98 21.68
CA ASN A 81 12.70 7.77 22.40
C ASN A 81 12.31 9.04 21.63
N ASN A 82 13.25 9.66 20.91
CA ASN A 82 12.95 10.79 20.03
C ASN A 82 12.02 10.39 18.87
N VAL A 83 12.27 9.26 18.20
CA VAL A 83 11.38 8.75 17.15
C VAL A 83 9.99 8.44 17.72
N ILE A 84 9.92 7.77 18.87
CA ILE A 84 8.65 7.46 19.55
C ILE A 84 7.87 8.74 19.90
N ALA A 85 8.56 9.77 20.40
CA ALA A 85 7.94 11.05 20.71
C ALA A 85 7.36 11.73 19.45
N GLN A 86 8.08 11.69 18.33
CA GLN A 86 7.58 12.21 17.04
C GLN A 86 6.39 11.41 16.51
N CYS A 87 6.35 10.11 16.81
CA CYS A 87 5.20 9.24 16.56
C CYS A 87 4.06 9.43 17.58
N GLY A 88 4.07 10.50 18.39
CA GLY A 88 3.00 10.78 19.36
C GLY A 88 2.88 9.73 20.46
N LYS A 89 4.00 9.07 20.82
CA LYS A 89 4.05 7.95 21.78
C LYS A 89 3.18 6.75 21.39
N ARG A 90 3.00 6.51 20.09
CA ARG A 90 2.31 5.32 19.58
C ARG A 90 3.31 4.19 19.36
N TYR A 91 3.31 3.24 20.28
CA TYR A 91 4.11 2.04 20.18
C TYR A 91 3.43 0.84 20.82
N LEU A 92 3.83 -0.35 20.40
CA LEU A 92 3.35 -1.62 20.93
C LEU A 92 4.42 -2.71 20.74
N ALA A 93 4.29 -3.83 21.44
CA ALA A 93 5.16 -5.00 21.28
C ALA A 93 4.37 -6.23 20.84
N PHE A 94 4.95 -7.01 19.93
CA PHE A 94 4.44 -8.24 19.36
C PHE A 94 5.35 -9.42 19.67
N ASN A 95 4.74 -10.51 20.13
CA ASN A 95 5.29 -11.85 20.12
C ASN A 95 4.80 -12.56 18.85
N ASN A 96 5.64 -12.63 17.82
CA ASN A 96 5.29 -13.30 16.57
C ASN A 96 5.19 -14.84 16.69
N LYS A 97 5.55 -15.41 17.85
CA LYS A 97 5.39 -16.85 18.17
C LYS A 97 4.14 -17.10 19.02
N ALA A 98 3.35 -16.07 19.31
CA ALA A 98 2.15 -16.17 20.13
C ALA A 98 1.17 -17.21 19.60
N VAL A 99 0.55 -17.91 20.56
CA VAL A 99 -0.61 -18.79 20.33
C VAL A 99 -1.83 -17.96 19.95
N GLU A 100 -2.86 -18.61 19.40
CA GLU A 100 -4.00 -17.95 18.75
C GLU A 100 -4.63 -16.82 19.58
N ALA A 101 -4.99 -17.08 20.84
CA ALA A 101 -5.62 -16.07 21.70
C ALA A 101 -4.74 -14.83 21.95
N GLU A 102 -3.44 -15.02 22.24
CA GLU A 102 -2.50 -13.90 22.43
C GLU A 102 -2.21 -13.18 21.12
N ARG A 103 -2.20 -13.89 19.98
CA ARG A 103 -2.04 -13.29 18.67
C ARG A 103 -3.23 -12.40 18.32
N GLU A 104 -4.45 -12.89 18.54
CA GLU A 104 -5.68 -12.12 18.30
C GLU A 104 -5.73 -10.86 19.17
N ASP A 105 -5.36 -10.96 20.46
CA ASP A 105 -5.33 -9.82 21.37
C ASP A 105 -4.30 -8.76 20.93
N GLN A 106 -3.09 -9.16 20.52
CA GLN A 106 -2.08 -8.23 20.01
C GLN A 106 -2.50 -7.54 18.71
N VAL A 107 -3.14 -8.29 17.78
CA VAL A 107 -3.68 -7.71 16.55
C VAL A 107 -4.79 -6.72 16.86
N LYS A 108 -5.69 -7.06 17.80
CA LYS A 108 -6.76 -6.18 18.24
C LYS A 108 -6.20 -4.86 18.80
N GLN A 109 -5.21 -4.91 19.69
CA GLN A 109 -4.55 -3.72 20.23
C GLN A 109 -3.91 -2.84 19.13
N LEU A 110 -3.30 -3.46 18.12
CA LEU A 110 -2.74 -2.72 16.98
C LEU A 110 -3.84 -2.01 16.18
N VAL A 111 -4.96 -2.70 15.88
CA VAL A 111 -6.08 -2.12 15.14
C VAL A 111 -6.73 -0.97 15.90
N GLU A 112 -6.98 -1.15 17.21
CA GLU A 112 -7.53 -0.09 18.07
C GLU A 112 -6.60 1.15 18.07
N LEU A 113 -5.29 0.95 18.17
CA LEU A 113 -4.32 2.05 18.11
C LEU A 113 -4.30 2.76 16.74
N ILE A 114 -4.49 2.01 15.64
CA ILE A 114 -4.62 2.58 14.29
C ILE A 114 -5.89 3.41 14.19
N GLU A 115 -7.04 2.89 14.64
CA GLU A 115 -8.32 3.59 14.61
C GLU A 115 -8.25 4.90 15.41
N GLU A 116 -7.74 4.86 16.65
CA GLU A 116 -7.53 6.06 17.47
C GLU A 116 -6.58 7.07 16.82
N MET A 117 -5.56 6.59 16.10
CA MET A 117 -4.64 7.46 15.37
C MET A 117 -5.32 8.12 14.17
N VAL A 118 -6.10 7.37 13.40
CA VAL A 118 -6.83 7.87 12.23
C VAL A 118 -7.88 8.90 12.66
N ASP A 119 -8.62 8.63 13.74
CA ASP A 119 -9.59 9.56 14.29
C ASP A 119 -8.95 10.88 14.74
N ARG A 120 -7.81 10.81 15.44
CA ARG A 120 -7.02 12.00 15.82
C ARG A 120 -6.48 12.77 14.62
N ASN A 121 -6.28 12.11 13.48
CA ASN A 121 -5.87 12.74 12.22
C ASN A 121 -7.05 13.19 11.35
N GLY A 122 -8.27 13.22 11.90
CA GLY A 122 -9.47 13.70 11.20
C GLY A 122 -10.18 12.64 10.35
N GLY A 123 -9.95 11.36 10.63
CA GLY A 123 -10.64 10.25 9.98
C GLY A 123 -10.16 9.95 8.56
N SER A 124 -8.98 10.41 8.18
CA SER A 124 -8.43 10.26 6.82
C SER A 124 -7.14 9.44 6.81
N TYR A 125 -6.80 8.88 5.65
CA TYR A 125 -5.48 8.33 5.38
C TYR A 125 -4.42 9.42 5.24
N PHE A 126 -3.15 9.04 5.38
CA PHE A 126 -2.03 9.91 5.08
C PHE A 126 -2.03 10.28 3.60
N SER A 127 -2.15 11.57 3.29
CA SER A 127 -2.08 12.07 1.92
C SER A 127 -1.04 13.17 1.81
N GLU A 128 -0.23 13.09 0.76
CA GLU A 128 0.79 14.07 0.39
C GLU A 128 0.77 14.24 -1.13
N LYS A 129 1.41 15.29 -1.63
CA LYS A 129 1.42 15.63 -3.07
C LYS A 129 1.86 14.46 -3.97
N ILE A 130 2.74 13.59 -3.46
CA ILE A 130 3.18 12.40 -4.19
C ILE A 130 2.03 11.42 -4.39
N TYR A 131 1.26 11.12 -3.34
CA TYR A 131 0.10 10.22 -3.39
C TYR A 131 -1.03 10.81 -4.24
N GLU A 132 -1.34 12.10 -4.09
CA GLU A 132 -2.39 12.76 -4.87
C GLU A 132 -2.13 12.69 -6.39
N ASP A 133 -0.88 12.93 -6.81
CA ASP A 133 -0.52 12.87 -8.22
C ASP A 133 -0.53 11.44 -8.76
N ILE A 134 -0.12 10.46 -7.96
CA ILE A 134 -0.13 9.05 -8.36
C ILE A 134 -1.57 8.54 -8.44
N ASP A 135 -2.42 8.82 -7.46
CA ASP A 135 -3.84 8.44 -7.49
C ASP A 135 -4.56 9.04 -8.70
N ARG A 136 -4.30 10.32 -9.00
CA ARG A 136 -4.83 10.97 -10.21
C ARG A 136 -4.40 10.25 -11.49
N ARG A 137 -3.12 9.92 -11.62
CA ARG A 137 -2.58 9.24 -12.80
C ARG A 137 -3.10 7.82 -12.94
N LEU A 138 -3.22 7.10 -11.82
CA LEU A 138 -3.79 5.76 -11.79
C LEU A 138 -5.25 5.78 -12.27
N ARG A 139 -6.06 6.70 -11.74
CA ARG A 139 -7.46 6.89 -12.19
C ARG A 139 -7.54 7.23 -13.67
N GLN A 140 -6.69 8.15 -14.15
CA GLN A 140 -6.65 8.51 -15.57
C GLN A 140 -6.28 7.30 -16.44
N CYS A 141 -5.26 6.53 -16.05
CA CYS A 141 -4.84 5.35 -16.80
C CYS A 141 -5.92 4.26 -16.81
N LEU A 142 -6.63 4.05 -15.69
CA LEU A 142 -7.77 3.14 -15.61
C LEU A 142 -8.88 3.54 -16.60
N MET A 143 -9.25 4.82 -16.61
CA MET A 143 -10.28 5.35 -17.53
C MET A 143 -9.87 5.18 -19.00
N GLU A 144 -8.63 5.53 -19.34
CA GLU A 144 -8.11 5.42 -20.71
C GLU A 144 -8.05 3.96 -21.19
N LEU A 145 -7.64 3.03 -20.31
CA LEU A 145 -7.62 1.60 -20.61
C LEU A 145 -9.03 1.03 -20.77
N GLU A 146 -9.96 1.36 -19.88
CA GLU A 146 -11.35 0.93 -19.97
C GLU A 146 -12.00 1.40 -21.28
N GLU A 147 -11.80 2.67 -21.65
CA GLU A 147 -12.28 3.22 -22.92
C GLU A 147 -11.64 2.48 -24.11
N THR A 148 -10.32 2.27 -24.07
CA THR A 148 -9.60 1.54 -25.14
C THR A 148 -10.16 0.14 -25.32
N TYR A 149 -10.35 -0.62 -24.24
CA TYR A 149 -10.89 -1.98 -24.31
C TYR A 149 -12.34 -2.02 -24.80
N ALA A 150 -13.17 -1.04 -24.41
CA ALA A 150 -14.55 -0.94 -24.90
C ALA A 150 -14.59 -0.61 -26.40
N GLN A 151 -13.71 0.27 -26.87
CA GLN A 151 -13.57 0.59 -28.30
C GLN A 151 -13.09 -0.63 -29.10
N GLU A 152 -12.10 -1.37 -28.59
CA GLU A 152 -11.61 -2.61 -29.20
C GLU A 152 -12.71 -3.67 -29.32
N LEU A 153 -13.49 -3.91 -28.25
CA LEU A 153 -14.61 -4.84 -28.27
C LEU A 153 -15.67 -4.42 -29.31
N THR A 154 -16.00 -3.14 -29.33
CA THR A 154 -16.98 -2.59 -30.29
C THR A 154 -16.51 -2.74 -31.74
N ALA A 155 -15.24 -2.46 -32.00
CA ALA A 155 -14.63 -2.64 -33.31
C ALA A 155 -14.61 -4.12 -33.73
N GLU A 156 -14.29 -5.01 -32.80
CA GLU A 156 -14.26 -6.45 -33.03
C GLU A 156 -15.66 -7.02 -33.33
N ILE A 157 -16.68 -6.63 -32.55
CA ILE A 157 -18.07 -7.03 -32.82
C ILE A 157 -18.51 -6.56 -34.21
N LYS A 158 -18.26 -5.28 -34.56
CA LYS A 158 -18.57 -4.76 -35.90
C LYS A 158 -17.85 -5.52 -37.01
N ARG A 159 -16.60 -5.96 -36.77
CA ARG A 159 -15.84 -6.77 -37.72
C ARG A 159 -16.46 -8.16 -37.89
N ILE A 160 -16.79 -8.83 -36.78
CA ILE A 160 -17.46 -10.13 -36.78
C ILE A 160 -18.80 -10.04 -37.51
N GLU A 161 -19.60 -9.00 -37.26
CA GLU A 161 -20.89 -8.79 -37.93
C GLU A 161 -20.75 -8.69 -39.45
N ARG A 162 -19.73 -7.98 -39.95
CA ARG A 162 -19.45 -7.86 -41.39
C ARG A 162 -18.98 -9.18 -42.00
N GLU A 163 -18.07 -9.89 -41.34
CA GLU A 163 -17.52 -11.16 -41.82
C GLU A 163 -18.53 -12.32 -41.77
N CYS A 164 -19.46 -12.27 -40.81
CA CYS A 164 -20.50 -13.28 -40.61
C CYS A 164 -21.82 -12.93 -41.32
N ALA A 165 -21.85 -11.94 -42.22
CA ALA A 165 -23.07 -11.53 -42.94
C ALA A 165 -23.75 -12.67 -43.73
N HIS A 166 -23.00 -13.72 -44.09
CA HIS A 166 -23.49 -14.90 -44.82
C HIS A 166 -23.35 -16.21 -44.02
N LYS A 167 -23.03 -16.14 -42.72
CA LYS A 167 -22.80 -17.32 -41.86
C LYS A 167 -24.03 -17.58 -40.96
N SER A 168 -24.05 -18.75 -40.33
CA SER A 168 -25.09 -19.11 -39.34
C SER A 168 -25.05 -18.15 -38.14
N GLU A 169 -26.23 -17.78 -37.63
CA GLU A 169 -26.38 -17.00 -36.40
C GLU A 169 -25.67 -17.66 -35.20
N GLU A 170 -25.60 -18.98 -35.18
CA GLU A 170 -24.91 -19.73 -34.11
C GLU A 170 -23.39 -19.54 -34.17
N GLU A 171 -22.81 -19.49 -35.37
CA GLU A 171 -21.38 -19.21 -35.56
C GLU A 171 -21.05 -17.76 -35.20
N LYS A 172 -21.92 -16.82 -35.60
CA LYS A 172 -21.81 -15.40 -35.25
C LYS A 172 -21.85 -15.19 -33.74
N LYS A 173 -22.83 -15.81 -33.06
CA LYS A 173 -22.98 -15.76 -31.60
C LYS A 173 -21.73 -16.29 -30.90
N LYS A 174 -21.22 -17.46 -31.31
CA LYS A 174 -20.02 -18.06 -30.72
C LYS A 174 -18.79 -17.14 -30.81
N ARG A 175 -18.60 -16.43 -31.93
CA ARG A 175 -17.50 -15.47 -32.11
C ARG A 175 -17.66 -14.24 -31.23
N ILE A 176 -18.88 -13.69 -31.14
CA ILE A 176 -19.17 -12.55 -30.27
C ILE A 176 -18.95 -12.93 -28.79
N ASP A 177 -19.40 -14.10 -28.37
CA ASP A 177 -19.21 -14.60 -27.00
C ASP A 177 -17.71 -14.77 -26.68
N SER A 178 -16.91 -15.25 -27.64
CA SER A 178 -15.45 -15.32 -27.48
C SER A 178 -14.79 -13.94 -27.36
N ALA A 179 -15.27 -12.94 -28.11
CA ALA A 179 -14.75 -11.57 -28.03
C ALA A 179 -15.09 -10.91 -26.69
N LYS A 180 -16.31 -11.13 -26.18
CA LYS A 180 -16.74 -10.69 -24.85
C LYS A 180 -15.90 -11.33 -23.75
N LYS A 181 -15.64 -12.64 -23.83
CA LYS A 181 -14.78 -13.32 -22.86
C LYS A 181 -13.37 -12.71 -22.79
N ASN A 182 -12.77 -12.38 -23.93
CA ASN A 182 -11.46 -11.71 -23.96
C ASN A 182 -11.53 -10.31 -23.32
N TYR A 183 -12.60 -9.56 -23.60
CA TYR A 183 -12.82 -8.27 -22.93
C TYR A 183 -12.96 -8.44 -21.40
N ASP A 184 -13.71 -9.44 -20.93
CA ASP A 184 -13.86 -9.73 -19.50
C ASP A 184 -12.50 -10.07 -18.86
N GLU A 185 -11.67 -10.91 -19.51
CA GLU A 185 -10.30 -11.23 -19.06
C GLU A 185 -9.41 -9.97 -18.99
N LYS A 186 -9.54 -9.03 -19.94
CA LYS A 186 -8.82 -7.74 -19.88
C LYS A 186 -9.32 -6.86 -18.73
N MET A 187 -10.62 -6.84 -18.47
CA MET A 187 -11.21 -6.06 -17.37
C MET A 187 -10.80 -6.60 -16.00
N GLU A 188 -10.66 -7.92 -15.84
CA GLU A 188 -10.12 -8.53 -14.61
C GLU A 188 -8.68 -8.07 -14.31
N ASN A 189 -7.86 -7.88 -15.36
CA ASN A 189 -6.46 -7.44 -15.24
C ASN A 189 -6.27 -5.92 -15.40
N LEU A 190 -7.36 -5.15 -15.49
CA LEU A 190 -7.33 -3.71 -15.78
C LEU A 190 -6.49 -2.94 -14.77
N LYS A 191 -6.66 -3.24 -13.48
CA LYS A 191 -5.95 -2.59 -12.39
C LYS A 191 -4.45 -2.87 -12.44
N GLU A 192 -4.06 -4.12 -12.58
CA GLU A 192 -2.65 -4.53 -12.70
C GLU A 192 -2.00 -3.86 -13.93
N LYS A 193 -2.71 -3.81 -15.07
CA LYS A 193 -2.21 -3.14 -16.27
C LYS A 193 -2.02 -1.63 -16.06
N ALA A 194 -2.95 -0.98 -15.38
CA ALA A 194 -2.84 0.44 -15.06
C ALA A 194 -1.66 0.72 -14.12
N GLU A 195 -1.48 -0.13 -13.10
CA GLU A 195 -0.35 -0.07 -12.17
C GLU A 195 1.00 -0.23 -12.89
N GLU A 196 1.13 -1.23 -13.77
CA GLU A 196 2.32 -1.43 -14.61
C GLU A 196 2.64 -0.19 -15.46
N ASN A 197 1.62 0.40 -16.08
CA ASN A 197 1.78 1.53 -16.99
C ASN A 197 2.28 2.80 -16.28
N ILE A 198 1.97 2.97 -14.99
CA ILE A 198 2.41 4.15 -14.23
C ILE A 198 3.65 3.90 -13.37
N LEU A 199 4.10 2.65 -13.20
CA LEU A 199 5.22 2.34 -12.31
C LEU A 199 6.52 3.03 -12.72
N GLU A 200 6.81 3.12 -14.02
CA GLU A 200 8.01 3.82 -14.52
C GLU A 200 7.97 5.32 -14.18
N TYR A 201 6.78 5.93 -14.23
CA TYR A 201 6.60 7.32 -13.83
C TYR A 201 6.91 7.54 -12.35
N ILE A 202 6.40 6.64 -11.48
CA ILE A 202 6.63 6.71 -10.04
C ILE A 202 8.13 6.56 -9.74
N PHE A 203 8.78 5.59 -10.39
CA PHE A 203 10.22 5.38 -10.26
C PHE A 203 11.03 6.63 -10.59
N LYS A 204 10.73 7.30 -11.71
CA LYS A 204 11.41 8.55 -12.10
C LYS A 204 11.18 9.70 -11.14
N LYS A 205 10.08 9.69 -10.38
CA LYS A 205 9.73 10.73 -9.44
C LYS A 205 10.39 10.55 -8.07
N ILE A 206 10.69 9.30 -7.69
CA ILE A 206 11.22 8.94 -6.37
C ILE A 206 12.77 8.91 -6.34
N CYS A 207 13.45 8.66 -7.45
CA CYS A 207 14.83 8.13 -7.46
C CYS A 207 16.02 9.07 -7.82
#